data_AF-A0AAP8LAP3-F1
#
_entry.id   AF-A0AAP8LAP3-F1
#
_cell.length_a   1.000
_cell.length_b   1.000
_cell.length_c   1.000
_cell.angle_alpha   90.00
_cell.angle_beta   90.00
_cell.angle_gamma   90.00
#
_symmetry.space_group_name_H-M   'P 1'
#
loop_
_entity.id
_entity.type
_entity.pdbx_description
1 polymer ?
#
loop_
_entity_poly.entity_id
_entity_poly.type
_entity_poly.pdbx_seq_one_letter_code
_entity_poly.pdbx_strand_id
1 'polypeptide(L)'
;MEQPHHQLVASYDSLNRKYSELLDEFKSLRRYFSVSVSVPYTDVWTHKPVQFYPGKHPCEKPADMLRQIINASSRPGDLVADFFMGSGSTIKAAMALGRRALGVELESERFNQTVKEVSELVGK
;
A
#
# COMPACT_ATOMS: atom_id res chain seq x y z
N MET A 1 33.95 -1.15 -40.92
CA MET A 1 34.72 -0.06 -40.31
C MET A 1 34.56 -0.20 -38.81
N GLU A 2 35.64 -0.50 -38.08
CA GLU A 2 35.61 -0.60 -36.62
C GLU A 2 35.43 0.81 -36.04
N GLN A 3 34.41 0.99 -35.20
CA GLN A 3 34.22 2.25 -34.49
C GLN A 3 35.35 2.43 -33.47
N PRO A 4 35.91 3.64 -33.32
CA PRO A 4 36.89 3.93 -32.27
C PRO A 4 36.33 3.62 -30.88
N HIS A 5 37.15 3.05 -29.99
CA HIS A 5 36.78 2.66 -28.63
C HIS A 5 36.06 3.78 -27.84
N HIS A 6 36.50 5.04 -27.96
CA HIS A 6 35.86 6.15 -27.25
C HIS A 6 34.41 6.41 -27.68
N GLN A 7 34.07 6.16 -28.94
CA GLN A 7 32.69 6.31 -29.45
C GLN A 7 31.81 5.18 -28.93
N LEU A 8 32.36 3.97 -28.85
CA LEU A 8 31.68 2.80 -28.27
C LEU A 8 31.37 3.01 -26.79
N VAL A 9 32.32 3.53 -25.99
CA VAL A 9 32.12 3.84 -24.57
C VAL A 9 31.04 4.91 -24.39
N ALA A 10 31.11 6.03 -25.13
CA ALA A 10 30.10 7.07 -25.05
C ALA A 10 28.69 6.56 -25.44
N SER A 11 28.60 5.70 -26.45
CA SER A 11 27.36 5.05 -26.84
C SER A 11 26.83 4.10 -25.76
N TYR A 12 27.72 3.32 -25.13
CA TYR A 12 27.38 2.41 -24.04
C TYR A 12 26.83 3.17 -22.83
N ASP A 13 27.47 4.25 -22.41
CA ASP A 13 27.03 5.08 -21.28
C ASP A 13 25.65 5.70 -21.55
N SER A 14 25.44 6.22 -22.76
CA SER A 14 24.15 6.77 -23.19
C SER A 14 23.04 5.71 -23.20
N LEU A 15 23.33 4.51 -23.71
CA LEU A 15 22.38 3.40 -23.77
C LEU A 15 22.05 2.86 -22.38
N ASN A 16 23.04 2.76 -21.49
CA ASN A 16 22.84 2.34 -20.11
C ASN A 16 21.96 3.30 -19.32
N ARG A 17 22.13 4.62 -19.53
CA ARG A 17 21.26 5.62 -18.91
C ARG A 17 19.82 5.46 -19.37
N LYS A 18 19.60 5.37 -20.70
CA LYS A 18 18.27 5.14 -21.27
C LYS A 18 17.64 3.84 -20.78
N TYR A 19 18.43 2.78 -20.68
CA TYR A 19 17.98 1.50 -20.14
C TYR A 19 17.55 1.63 -18.68
N SER A 20 18.32 2.34 -17.86
CA SER A 20 18.03 2.55 -16.45
C SER A 20 16.74 3.36 -16.26
N GLU A 21 16.59 4.46 -17.01
CA GLU A 21 15.37 5.28 -17.02
C GLU A 21 14.13 4.44 -17.42
N LEU A 22 14.24 3.67 -18.51
CA LEU A 22 13.14 2.82 -18.99
C LEU A 22 12.81 1.69 -18.01
N LEU A 23 13.81 1.13 -17.34
CA LEU A 23 13.63 0.10 -16.32
C LEU A 23 12.88 0.65 -15.10
N ASP A 24 13.21 1.86 -14.67
CA ASP A 24 12.53 2.53 -13.55
C ASP A 24 11.09 2.88 -13.91
N GLU A 25 10.85 3.41 -15.12
CA GLU A 25 9.51 3.64 -15.66
C GLU A 25 8.69 2.33 -15.68
N PHE A 26 9.24 1.27 -16.27
CA PHE A 26 8.58 -0.05 -16.31
C PHE A 26 8.25 -0.58 -14.90
N LYS A 27 9.19 -0.48 -13.96
CA LYS A 27 8.99 -0.90 -12.57
C LYS A 27 7.92 -0.08 -11.85
N SER A 28 7.75 1.19 -12.21
CA SER A 28 6.71 2.08 -11.66
C SER A 28 5.32 1.78 -12.23
N LEU A 29 5.23 1.46 -13.53
CA LEU A 29 3.98 1.14 -14.22
C LEU A 29 3.40 -0.21 -13.79
N ARG A 30 4.26 -1.15 -13.41
CA ARG A 30 3.84 -2.49 -13.04
C ARG A 30 3.11 -2.48 -11.69
N ARG A 31 1.84 -2.88 -11.70
CA ARG A 31 1.04 -3.10 -10.48
C ARG A 31 1.79 -4.04 -9.54
N TYR A 32 1.94 -3.61 -8.29
CA TYR A 32 2.65 -4.35 -7.25
C TYR A 32 1.73 -5.46 -6.75
N PHE A 33 1.62 -6.54 -7.51
CA PHE A 33 1.00 -7.78 -7.06
C PHE A 33 2.13 -8.80 -6.80
N SER A 34 2.50 -8.93 -5.53
CA SER A 34 3.64 -9.74 -5.11
C SER A 34 3.17 -11.09 -4.54
N VAL A 35 2.90 -12.04 -5.43
CA VAL A 35 2.65 -13.45 -5.05
C VAL A 35 3.93 -14.23 -5.23
N SER A 36 4.30 -15.01 -4.21
CA SER A 36 5.47 -15.89 -4.22
C SER A 36 5.09 -17.28 -3.78
N VAL A 37 5.94 -18.28 -4.02
CA VAL A 37 5.72 -19.66 -3.56
C VAL A 37 5.59 -19.73 -2.03
N SER A 38 6.34 -18.88 -1.32
CA SER A 38 6.26 -18.74 0.15
C SER A 38 5.05 -17.95 0.65
N VAL A 39 4.44 -17.14 -0.23
CA VAL A 39 3.26 -16.32 0.09
C VAL A 39 2.21 -16.53 -1.00
N PRO A 40 1.63 -17.75 -1.11
CA PRO A 40 0.61 -18.04 -2.10
C PRO A 40 -0.71 -17.47 -1.56
N TYR A 41 -0.99 -16.21 -1.87
CA TYR A 41 -2.32 -15.67 -1.61
C TYR A 41 -3.30 -16.33 -2.58
N THR A 42 -4.03 -17.34 -2.10
CA THR A 42 -5.16 -17.96 -2.80
C THR A 42 -6.35 -17.00 -2.81
N ASP A 43 -7.38 -17.25 -3.61
CA ASP A 43 -8.58 -16.38 -3.61
C ASP A 43 -9.53 -16.65 -2.41
N VAL A 44 -9.14 -17.55 -1.49
CA VAL A 44 -9.94 -17.94 -0.32
C VAL A 44 -9.13 -17.69 0.95
N TRP A 45 -9.48 -16.63 1.70
CA TRP A 45 -8.79 -16.24 2.93
C TRP A 45 -9.62 -16.56 4.16
N THR A 46 -8.94 -17.03 5.22
CA THR A 46 -9.55 -17.31 6.52
C THR A 46 -9.01 -16.34 7.56
N HIS A 47 -9.82 -15.36 7.96
CA HIS A 47 -9.51 -14.42 9.03
C HIS A 47 -10.58 -14.49 10.12
N LYS A 48 -10.15 -14.39 11.39
CA LYS A 48 -11.09 -14.32 12.52
C LYS A 48 -11.87 -13.01 12.47
N PRO A 49 -13.20 -13.03 12.69
CA PRO A 49 -13.97 -11.80 12.85
C PRO A 49 -13.46 -10.99 14.05
N VAL A 50 -13.61 -9.67 13.96
CA VAL A 50 -13.31 -8.76 15.08
C VAL A 50 -14.22 -9.13 16.24
N GLN A 51 -13.66 -9.40 17.43
CA GLN A 51 -14.45 -9.68 18.63
C GLN A 51 -15.16 -8.41 19.13
N PHE A 52 -16.18 -8.55 19.97
CA PHE A 52 -16.88 -7.39 20.52
C PHE A 52 -16.01 -6.64 21.53
N TYR A 53 -16.11 -5.31 21.53
CA TYR A 53 -15.55 -4.43 22.57
C TYR A 53 -16.40 -3.15 22.67
N PRO A 54 -16.36 -2.42 23.80
CA PRO A 54 -17.13 -1.18 23.97
C PRO A 54 -16.76 -0.13 22.92
N GLY A 55 -17.75 0.44 22.23
CA GLY A 55 -17.53 1.43 21.16
C GLY A 55 -17.20 0.84 19.79
N LYS A 56 -17.23 -0.50 19.64
CA LYS A 56 -16.96 -1.19 18.38
C LYS A 56 -17.90 -0.75 17.25
N HIS A 57 -17.33 -0.56 16.07
CA HIS A 57 -18.12 -0.36 14.86
C HIS A 57 -18.81 -1.67 14.42
N PRO A 58 -20.12 -1.65 14.09
CA PRO A 58 -20.88 -2.85 13.74
C PRO A 58 -20.24 -3.71 12.64
N CYS A 59 -19.70 -3.03 11.62
CA CYS A 59 -19.12 -3.66 10.42
C CYS A 59 -17.60 -3.50 10.34
N GLU A 60 -16.89 -3.56 11.47
CA GLU A 60 -15.42 -3.47 11.49
C GLU A 60 -14.76 -4.66 10.78
N LYS A 61 -13.92 -4.36 9.78
CA LYS A 61 -13.15 -5.37 9.05
C LYS A 61 -11.91 -5.80 9.85
N PRO A 62 -11.54 -7.10 9.88
CA PRO A 62 -10.34 -7.58 10.57
C PRO A 62 -9.05 -6.91 10.07
N ALA A 63 -8.21 -6.44 11.00
CA ALA A 63 -6.96 -5.77 10.68
C ALA A 63 -5.98 -6.64 9.88
N ASP A 64 -5.90 -7.94 10.19
CA ASP A 64 -4.98 -8.86 9.50
C ASP A 64 -5.34 -9.04 8.03
N MET A 65 -6.65 -9.08 7.72
CA MET A 65 -7.14 -9.13 6.35
C MET A 65 -6.76 -7.86 5.59
N LEU A 66 -6.94 -6.69 6.21
CA LEU A 66 -6.58 -5.41 5.60
C LEU A 66 -5.08 -5.27 5.37
N ARG A 67 -4.25 -5.70 6.32
CA ARG A 67 -2.79 -5.72 6.17
C ARG A 67 -2.36 -6.60 5.00
N GLN A 68 -3.00 -7.76 4.85
CA GLN A 68 -2.76 -8.66 3.72
C GLN A 68 -3.09 -7.99 2.38
N ILE A 69 -4.27 -7.37 2.26
CA ILE A 69 -4.68 -6.62 1.04
C ILE A 69 -3.68 -5.52 0.70
N ILE A 70 -3.32 -4.70 1.69
CA ILE A 70 -2.44 -3.54 1.51
C ILE A 70 -1.03 -3.98 1.13
N ASN A 71 -0.47 -5.00 1.79
CA ASN A 71 0.85 -5.53 1.44
C ASN A 71 0.88 -6.16 0.05
N ALA A 72 -0.20 -6.84 -0.34
CA ALA A 72 -0.30 -7.48 -1.65
C ALA A 72 -0.49 -6.49 -2.80
N SER A 73 -0.93 -5.25 -2.53
CA SER A 73 -1.39 -4.29 -3.55
C SER A 73 -0.73 -2.92 -3.52
N SER A 74 0.20 -2.67 -2.58
CA SER A 74 0.88 -1.37 -2.43
C SER A 74 2.30 -1.53 -1.88
N ARG A 75 3.14 -0.51 -2.09
CA ARG A 75 4.49 -0.38 -1.53
C ARG A 75 4.48 0.59 -0.33
N PRO A 76 5.46 0.50 0.58
CA PRO A 76 5.68 1.55 1.58
C PRO A 76 5.78 2.92 0.91
N GLY A 77 5.18 3.95 1.52
CA GLY A 77 5.09 5.31 0.96
C GLY A 77 3.93 5.57 -0.01
N ASP A 78 3.31 4.52 -0.57
CA ASP A 78 2.12 4.66 -1.42
C ASP A 78 0.95 5.25 -0.62
N LEU A 79 -0.01 5.84 -1.34
CA LEU A 79 -1.26 6.33 -0.77
C LEU A 79 -2.34 5.26 -0.85
N VAL A 80 -2.93 4.91 0.29
CA VAL A 80 -4.13 4.06 0.39
C VAL A 80 -5.33 4.95 0.67
N ALA A 81 -6.38 4.85 -0.16
CA ALA A 81 -7.61 5.60 0.01
C ALA A 81 -8.78 4.67 0.35
N ASP A 82 -9.59 5.06 1.34
CA ASP A 82 -10.86 4.40 1.69
C ASP A 82 -11.97 5.45 1.79
N PHE A 83 -12.91 5.41 0.85
CA PHE A 83 -14.00 6.39 0.79
C PHE A 83 -15.21 6.05 1.66
N PHE A 84 -15.16 4.91 2.35
CA PHE A 84 -16.18 4.44 3.29
C PHE A 84 -15.49 3.96 4.56
N MET A 85 -14.65 4.82 5.14
CA MET A 85 -13.66 4.39 6.13
C MET A 85 -14.29 3.83 7.41
N GLY A 86 -15.52 4.24 7.79
CA GLY A 86 -16.21 3.76 8.99
C GLY A 86 -15.32 3.85 10.22
N SER A 87 -15.02 2.70 10.84
CA SER A 87 -14.05 2.53 11.95
C SER A 87 -12.60 2.95 11.70
N GLY A 88 -12.25 3.29 10.45
CA GLY A 88 -10.90 3.62 10.02
C GLY A 88 -9.93 2.44 10.02
N SER A 89 -10.41 1.19 10.07
CA SER A 89 -9.52 0.01 10.13
C SER A 89 -8.55 -0.07 8.95
N THR A 90 -8.99 0.32 7.75
CA THR A 90 -8.12 0.42 6.55
C THR A 90 -7.01 1.47 6.73
N ILE A 91 -7.37 2.65 7.24
CA ILE A 91 -6.45 3.77 7.48
C ILE A 91 -5.40 3.38 8.52
N LYS A 92 -5.85 2.83 9.67
CA LYS A 92 -4.99 2.33 10.74
C LYS A 92 -4.01 1.26 10.23
N ALA A 93 -4.50 0.31 9.43
CA ALA A 93 -3.66 -0.74 8.84
C ALA A 93 -2.63 -0.18 7.83
N ALA A 94 -3.03 0.77 6.97
CA ALA A 94 -2.15 1.40 6.00
C ALA A 94 -1.00 2.15 6.69
N MET A 95 -1.33 2.95 7.72
CA MET A 95 -0.34 3.70 8.48
C MET A 95 0.64 2.78 9.22
N ALA A 96 0.14 1.71 9.86
CA ALA A 96 1.00 0.72 10.53
C ALA A 96 1.96 0.00 9.56
N LEU A 97 1.61 -0.08 8.28
CA LEU A 97 2.45 -0.64 7.22
C LEU A 97 3.34 0.42 6.53
N GLY A 98 3.38 1.66 7.02
CA GLY A 98 4.19 2.72 6.45
C GLY A 98 3.65 3.27 5.12
N ARG A 99 2.33 3.18 4.89
CA ARG A 99 1.66 3.85 3.77
C ARG A 99 1.05 5.17 4.23
N ARG A 100 0.91 6.12 3.30
CA ARG A 100 0.05 7.28 3.50
C ARG A 100 -1.40 6.84 3.40
N ALA A 101 -2.29 7.50 4.10
CA ALA A 101 -3.69 7.10 4.13
C ALA A 101 -4.63 8.31 3.93
N LEU A 102 -5.71 8.10 3.19
CA LEU A 102 -6.80 9.05 2.99
C LEU A 102 -8.12 8.35 3.28
N GLY A 103 -8.90 8.90 4.20
CA GLY A 103 -10.20 8.36 4.60
C GLY A 103 -11.31 9.36 4.37
N VAL A 104 -12.45 8.89 3.86
CA VAL A 104 -13.69 9.66 3.80
C VAL A 104 -14.78 8.90 4.54
N GLU A 105 -15.56 9.63 5.34
CA GLU A 105 -16.76 9.14 6.00
C GLU A 105 -17.83 10.23 5.90
N LEU A 106 -19.06 9.83 5.62
CA LEU A 106 -20.18 10.74 5.43
C LEU A 106 -20.78 11.16 6.77
N GLU A 107 -20.88 10.21 7.70
CA GLU A 107 -21.51 10.41 9.00
C GLU A 107 -20.54 11.16 9.94
N SER A 108 -20.92 12.37 10.36
CA SER A 108 -20.02 13.28 11.06
C SER A 108 -19.60 12.78 12.44
N GLU A 109 -20.50 12.12 13.18
CA GLU A 109 -20.18 11.55 14.49
C GLU A 109 -19.14 10.44 14.32
N ARG A 110 -19.35 9.52 13.35
CA ARG A 110 -18.38 8.48 13.00
C ARG A 110 -17.05 9.04 12.55
N PHE A 111 -17.06 10.04 11.66
CA PHE A 111 -15.85 10.68 11.17
C PHE A 111 -15.01 11.22 12.34
N ASN A 112 -15.65 11.98 13.25
CA ASN A 112 -14.98 12.58 14.39
C ASN A 112 -14.43 11.53 15.37
N GLN A 113 -15.20 10.45 15.63
CA GLN A 113 -14.73 9.33 16.45
C GLN A 113 -13.48 8.68 15.84
N THR A 114 -13.52 8.35 14.55
CA THR A 114 -12.41 7.69 13.86
C THR A 114 -11.17 8.57 13.79
N VAL A 115 -11.33 9.88 13.52
CA VAL A 115 -10.20 10.83 13.52
C VAL A 115 -9.52 10.89 14.89
N LYS A 116 -10.29 10.90 15.97
CA LYS A 116 -9.75 10.86 17.34
C LYS A 116 -8.92 9.59 17.58
N GLU A 117 -9.49 8.42 17.27
CA GLU A 117 -8.82 7.13 17.43
C GLU A 117 -7.54 7.02 16.58
N VAL A 118 -7.54 7.53 15.34
CA VAL A 118 -6.35 7.54 14.49
C VAL A 118 -5.30 8.51 15.03
N SER A 119 -5.70 9.69 15.51
CA SER A 119 -4.76 10.69 16.07
C SER A 119 -4.05 10.16 17.33
N GLU A 120 -4.77 9.45 18.19
CA GLU A 120 -4.21 8.80 19.38
C GLU A 120 -3.20 7.69 19.05
N LEU A 121 -3.32 7.06 17.87
CA LEU A 121 -2.35 6.08 17.38
C LEU A 121 -1.09 6.73 16.82
N VAL A 122 -1.19 7.91 16.19
CA VAL A 122 -0.04 8.64 15.62
C VAL A 122 0.80 9.34 16.70
N GLY A 123 0.17 9.73 17.81
CA GLY A 123 0.86 10.37 18.94
C GLY A 123 1.66 9.43 19.84
N LYS A 124 1.70 8.13 19.54
CA LYS A 124 2.47 7.10 20.25
C LYS A 124 3.65 6.63 19.40
#